data_AF-A0A966J2R2-F1
#
_entry.id   AF-A0A966J2R2-F1
#
_cell.length_a   1.000
_cell.length_b   1.000
_cell.length_c   1.000
_cell.angle_alpha   90.00
_cell.angle_beta   90.00
_cell.angle_gamma   90.00
#
_symmetry.space_group_name_H-M   'P 1'
#
loop_
_entity.id
_entity.type
_entity.pdbx_description
1 polymer ?
#
loop_
_entity_poly.entity_id
_entity_poly.type
_entity_poly.pdbx_seq_one_letter_code
_entity_poly.pdbx_strand_id
1 'polypeptide(L)'
;DTHPLQVLALLANRYAQMMKLDGRGVRSAADAVALLGGKEFTARKVLEQYQRLGSSGVARAMSHLAAADVDLRGGKEWPDVLVMEVLVGRLCQLVPARGGRVTSRRASS
;
A
#
# COMPACT_ATOMS: atom_id res chain seq x y z
N ASP A 1 -13.11 -8.34 19.38
CA ASP A 1 -12.72 -7.34 18.37
C ASP A 1 -11.23 -7.24 18.21
N THR A 2 -10.78 -6.92 17.00
CA THR A 2 -9.37 -6.62 16.73
C THR A 2 -9.13 -5.14 17.00
N HIS A 3 -8.12 -4.80 17.79
CA HIS A 3 -7.80 -3.41 18.11
C HIS A 3 -7.31 -2.64 16.86
N PRO A 4 -7.75 -1.40 16.57
CA PRO A 4 -7.35 -0.62 15.40
C PRO A 4 -5.83 -0.55 15.14
N LEU A 5 -5.04 -0.27 16.18
CA LEU A 5 -3.57 -0.28 16.10
C LEU A 5 -2.97 -1.64 15.69
N GLN A 6 -3.60 -2.78 16.03
CA GLN A 6 -3.13 -4.09 15.58
C GLN A 6 -3.34 -4.26 14.07
N VAL A 7 -4.48 -3.80 13.55
CA VAL A 7 -4.77 -3.80 12.11
C VAL A 7 -3.81 -2.85 11.39
N LEU A 8 -3.57 -1.66 11.93
CA LEU A 8 -2.62 -0.69 11.38
C LEU A 8 -1.21 -1.29 11.29
N ALA A 9 -0.74 -1.96 12.36
CA ALA A 9 0.56 -2.61 12.37
C ALA A 9 0.67 -3.72 11.30
N LEU A 10 -0.39 -4.52 11.11
CA LEU A 10 -0.44 -5.53 10.05
C LEU A 10 -0.31 -4.91 8.66
N LEU A 11 -1.03 -3.81 8.41
CA LEU A 11 -0.97 -3.07 7.15
C LEU A 11 0.42 -2.45 6.94
N ALA A 12 0.96 -1.75 7.95
CA ALA A 12 2.28 -1.14 7.89
C ALA A 12 3.38 -2.17 7.59
N ASN A 13 3.34 -3.33 8.26
CA ASN A 13 4.28 -4.41 7.98
C ASN A 13 4.19 -4.90 6.54
N ARG A 14 2.98 -5.01 5.97
CA ARG A 14 2.81 -5.42 4.58
C ARG A 14 3.43 -4.42 3.60
N TYR A 15 3.19 -3.12 3.78
CA TYR A 15 3.78 -2.09 2.91
C TYR A 15 5.30 -1.93 3.13
N ALA A 16 5.80 -2.12 4.35
CA ALA A 16 7.23 -2.17 4.63
C ALA A 16 7.92 -3.34 3.91
N GLN A 17 7.27 -4.49 3.78
CA GLN A 17 7.78 -5.58 2.93
C GLN A 17 7.85 -5.17 1.45
N MET A 18 6.86 -4.43 0.94
CA MET A 18 6.93 -3.93 -0.45
C MET A 18 8.07 -2.93 -0.63
N MET A 19 8.32 -2.04 0.34
CA MET A 19 9.46 -1.12 0.34
C MET A 19 10.81 -1.86 0.25
N LYS A 20 10.93 -3.05 0.85
CA LYS A 20 12.16 -3.87 0.72
C LYS A 20 12.41 -4.35 -0.71
N LEU A 21 11.38 -4.40 -1.56
CA LEU A 21 11.49 -4.79 -2.97
C LEU A 21 11.79 -3.60 -3.89
N ASP A 22 11.50 -2.37 -3.45
CA ASP A 22 11.62 -1.16 -4.26
C ASP A 22 13.06 -0.90 -4.71
N GLY A 23 13.23 -0.46 -5.96
CA GLY A 23 14.54 -0.16 -6.57
C GLY A 23 15.47 -1.36 -6.80
N ARG A 24 15.11 -2.58 -6.39
CA ARG A 24 16.00 -3.76 -6.43
C ARG A 24 15.85 -4.65 -7.66
N GLY A 25 15.00 -4.26 -8.61
CA GLY A 25 14.83 -5.02 -9.86
C GLY A 25 14.27 -6.43 -9.69
N VAL A 26 13.52 -6.68 -8.59
CA VAL A 26 12.91 -7.98 -8.24
C VAL A 26 11.91 -8.41 -9.32
N ARG A 27 12.14 -9.57 -9.95
CA ARG A 27 11.30 -10.04 -11.07
C ARG A 27 10.69 -11.42 -10.84
N SER A 28 11.20 -12.17 -9.87
CA SER A 28 10.72 -13.52 -9.59
C SER A 28 10.29 -13.71 -8.13
N ALA A 29 9.50 -14.75 -7.88
CA ALA A 29 9.15 -15.16 -6.52
C ALA A 29 10.40 -15.59 -5.73
N ALA A 30 11.41 -16.18 -6.39
CA ALA A 30 12.68 -16.55 -5.78
C ALA A 30 13.45 -15.31 -5.29
N ASP A 31 13.54 -14.25 -6.10
CA ASP A 31 14.15 -12.98 -5.71
C ASP A 31 13.43 -12.38 -4.50
N ALA A 32 12.09 -12.43 -4.52
CA ALA A 32 11.27 -11.93 -3.41
C ALA A 32 11.51 -12.74 -2.13
N VAL A 33 11.66 -14.08 -2.20
CA VAL A 33 12.02 -14.92 -1.05
C VAL A 33 13.41 -14.56 -0.54
N ALA A 34 14.40 -14.36 -1.43
CA ALA A 34 15.75 -13.98 -1.03
C ALA A 34 15.80 -12.67 -0.23
N LEU A 35 14.89 -11.73 -0.53
CA LEU A 35 14.81 -10.43 0.13
C LEU A 35 13.90 -10.40 1.36
N LEU A 36 12.78 -11.12 1.34
CA LEU A 36 11.74 -11.07 2.37
C LEU A 36 11.84 -12.24 3.36
N GLY A 37 12.50 -13.33 2.97
CA GLY A 37 12.46 -14.61 3.66
C GLY A 37 11.09 -15.29 3.61
N GLY A 38 10.97 -16.39 4.36
CA GLY A 38 9.71 -17.09 4.56
C GLY A 38 9.23 -17.91 3.35
N LYS A 39 7.91 -18.11 3.27
CA LYS A 39 7.30 -18.97 2.26
C LYS A 39 7.18 -18.26 0.91
N GLU A 40 7.51 -18.97 -0.17
CA GLU A 40 7.42 -18.45 -1.55
C GLU A 40 6.05 -17.87 -1.87
N PHE A 41 4.97 -18.53 -1.46
CA PHE A 41 3.61 -18.03 -1.68
C PHE A 41 3.41 -16.63 -1.09
N THR A 42 3.90 -16.38 0.13
CA THR A 42 3.76 -15.09 0.80
C THR A 42 4.63 -14.03 0.14
N ALA A 43 5.88 -14.35 -0.19
CA ALA A 43 6.79 -13.43 -0.87
C ALA A 43 6.28 -13.05 -2.27
N ARG A 44 5.76 -14.03 -3.03
CA ARG A 44 5.10 -13.82 -4.31
C ARG A 44 3.92 -12.86 -4.19
N LYS A 45 3.08 -13.00 -3.16
CA LYS A 45 1.95 -12.08 -2.94
C LYS A 45 2.39 -10.64 -2.66
N VAL A 46 3.47 -10.43 -1.91
CA VAL A 46 4.05 -9.08 -1.72
C VAL A 46 4.53 -8.52 -3.05
N LEU A 47 5.24 -9.30 -3.85
CA LEU A 47 5.73 -8.88 -5.16
C LEU A 47 4.58 -8.51 -6.11
N GLU A 48 3.55 -9.35 -6.19
CA GLU A 48 2.35 -9.07 -7.02
C GLU A 48 1.67 -7.75 -6.60
N GLN A 49 1.58 -7.47 -5.29
CA GLN A 49 1.01 -6.22 -4.81
C GLN A 49 1.91 -5.02 -5.13
N TYR A 50 3.22 -5.15 -4.91
CA TYR A 50 4.19 -4.12 -5.26
C TYR A 50 4.15 -3.79 -6.77
N GLN A 51 4.08 -4.80 -7.64
CA GLN A 51 3.97 -4.61 -9.09
C GLN A 51 2.70 -3.86 -9.51
N ARG A 52 1.60 -4.00 -8.76
CA ARG A 52 0.34 -3.28 -9.02
C ARG A 52 0.35 -1.84 -8.53
N LEU A 53 0.97 -1.57 -7.39
CA LEU A 53 1.03 -0.24 -6.75
C LEU A 53 2.16 0.63 -7.30
N GLY A 54 3.31 0.00 -7.61
CA GLY A 54 4.57 0.68 -7.89
C GLY A 54 5.14 1.46 -6.70
N SER A 55 6.36 1.96 -6.85
CA SER A 55 7.07 2.74 -5.83
C SER A 55 6.25 3.93 -5.32
N SER A 56 5.68 4.73 -6.22
CA SER A 56 4.84 5.89 -5.84
C SER A 56 3.59 5.50 -5.05
N GLY A 57 2.92 4.39 -5.41
CA GLY A 57 1.75 3.90 -4.68
C GLY A 57 2.12 3.44 -3.27
N VAL A 58 3.24 2.71 -3.12
CA VAL A 58 3.74 2.27 -1.81
C VAL A 58 4.16 3.46 -0.94
N ALA A 59 4.86 4.45 -1.49
CA ALA A 59 5.24 5.65 -0.74
C ALA A 59 4.01 6.41 -0.22
N ARG A 60 2.99 6.58 -1.06
CA ARG A 60 1.72 7.21 -0.65
C ARG A 60 0.97 6.40 0.41
N ALA A 61 0.96 5.07 0.29
CA ALA A 61 0.36 4.21 1.31
C ALA A 61 1.04 4.38 2.67
N MET A 62 2.38 4.44 2.70
CA MET A 62 3.14 4.68 3.93
C MET A 62 2.82 6.03 4.54
N SER A 63 2.65 7.10 3.75
CA SER A 63 2.20 8.40 4.25
C SER A 63 0.79 8.35 4.86
N HIS A 64 -0.14 7.62 4.24
CA HIS A 64 -1.49 7.44 4.79
C HIS A 64 -1.49 6.63 6.09
N LEU A 65 -0.66 5.59 6.18
CA LEU A 65 -0.49 4.78 7.38
C LEU A 65 0.13 5.59 8.53
N ALA A 66 1.15 6.41 8.25
CA ALA A 66 1.76 7.27 9.26
C ALA A 66 0.78 8.31 9.80
N ALA A 67 -0.02 8.93 8.93
CA ALA A 67 -1.08 9.84 9.36
C ALA A 67 -2.13 9.14 10.23
N ALA A 68 -2.52 7.91 9.87
CA ALA A 68 -3.46 7.12 10.66
C ALA A 68 -2.89 6.70 12.02
N ASP A 69 -1.58 6.41 12.14
CA ASP A 69 -0.95 6.13 13.44
C ASP A 69 -1.05 7.33 14.38
N VAL A 70 -0.78 8.54 13.86
CA VAL A 70 -0.92 9.78 14.65
C VAL A 70 -2.38 10.03 15.02
N ASP A 71 -3.31 9.88 14.07
CA ASP A 71 -4.74 10.10 14.30
C ASP A 71 -5.29 9.12 15.36
N LEU A 72 -4.91 7.83 15.32
CA LEU A 72 -5.29 6.82 16.33
C LEU A 72 -4.67 7.07 17.72
N ARG A 73 -3.67 7.94 17.82
CA ARG A 73 -3.04 8.36 19.09
C ARG A 73 -3.56 9.71 19.58
N GLY A 74 -4.64 10.22 19.00
CA GLY A 74 -5.24 11.49 19.39
C GLY A 74 -4.76 12.70 18.58
N GLY A 75 -4.14 12.48 17.41
CA GLY A 75 -3.84 13.57 16.47
C GLY A 75 -5.09 14.27 15.93
N LYS A 76 -6.25 13.60 16.00
CA LYS A 76 -7.59 14.15 15.75
C LYS A 76 -8.57 13.62 16.80
N GLU A 77 -9.61 14.39 17.06
CA GLU A 77 -10.76 13.98 17.88
C GLU A 77 -11.76 13.14 17.07
N TRP A 78 -11.27 12.18 16.29
CA TRP A 78 -12.10 11.26 15.52
C TRP A 78 -12.27 9.94 16.26
N PRO A 79 -13.42 9.26 16.13
CA PRO A 79 -13.52 7.87 16.56
C PRO A 79 -12.52 6.99 15.80
N ASP A 80 -11.87 6.05 16.48
CA ASP A 80 -10.87 5.15 15.88
C ASP A 80 -11.39 4.42 14.63
N VAL A 81 -12.65 4.00 14.64
CA VAL A 81 -13.31 3.35 13.51
C VAL A 81 -13.31 4.25 12.28
N LEU A 82 -13.59 5.55 12.45
CA LEU A 82 -13.59 6.52 11.35
C LEU A 82 -12.18 6.73 10.78
N VAL A 83 -11.16 6.77 11.64
CA VAL A 83 -9.76 6.85 11.19
C VAL A 83 -9.42 5.65 10.30
N MET A 84 -9.82 4.43 10.72
CA MET A 84 -9.60 3.21 9.95
C MET A 84 -10.40 3.18 8.64
N GLU A 85 -11.66 3.63 8.62
CA GLU A 85 -12.48 3.71 7.41
C GLU A 85 -11.86 4.65 6.36
N VAL A 86 -11.43 5.84 6.79
CA VAL A 86 -10.77 6.80 5.92
C VAL A 86 -9.43 6.27 5.42
N LEU A 87 -8.64 5.60 6.27
CA LEU A 87 -7.41 4.94 5.86
C LEU A 87 -7.68 3.90 4.76
N VAL A 88 -8.64 3.00 4.97
CA VAL A 88 -9.01 1.96 4.00
C VAL A 88 -9.45 2.60 2.67
N GLY A 89 -10.29 3.63 2.73
CA GLY A 89 -10.73 4.37 1.54
C GLY A 89 -9.57 4.97 0.75
N ARG A 90 -8.57 5.53 1.44
CA ARG A 90 -7.35 6.08 0.81
C ARG A 90 -6.49 4.99 0.18
N LEU A 91 -6.28 3.86 0.86
CA LEU A 91 -5.49 2.74 0.34
C LEU A 91 -6.13 2.12 -0.91
N CYS A 92 -7.46 1.96 -0.91
CA CYS A 92 -8.21 1.43 -2.06
C CYS A 92 -8.05 2.30 -3.32
N GLN A 93 -7.90 3.61 -3.17
CA GLN A 93 -7.70 4.55 -4.28
C GLN A 93 -6.29 4.53 -4.88
N LEU A 94 -5.32 3.85 -4.25
CA LEU A 94 -3.94 3.82 -4.73
C LEU A 94 -3.70 2.87 -5.90
N VAL A 95 -4.60 1.92 -6.13
CA VAL A 95 -4.51 1.02 -7.28
C VAL A 95 -5.15 1.73 -8.48
N PRO A 96 -4.41 2.00 -9.57
CA PRO A 96 -5.00 2.59 -10.76
C PRO A 96 -6.16 1.73 -11.27
N ALA A 97 -7.30 2.33 -11.54
CA ALA A 97 -8.35 1.66 -12.31
C ALA A 97 -7.72 1.20 -13.63
N ARG A 98 -7.72 -0.11 -13.89
CA ARG A 98 -7.22 -0.68 -15.14
C ARG A 98 -8.01 -0.05 -16.29
N GLY A 99 -7.40 0.90 -17.01
CA GLY A 99 -7.93 1.47 -18.25
C GLY A 99 -8.89 2.64 -18.05
N GLY A 100 -8.35 3.86 -18.05
CA GLY A 100 -9.15 5.08 -18.09
C GLY A 100 -8.34 6.29 -18.53
N ARG A 101 -7.34 6.09 -19.41
CA ARG A 101 -6.69 7.22 -20.07
C ARG A 101 -7.53 7.57 -21.30
N VAL A 102 -8.60 8.34 -21.09
CA VAL A 102 -9.26 9.06 -22.20
C VAL A 102 -8.24 10.09 -22.69
N THR A 103 -7.53 9.75 -23.76
CA THR A 103 -6.70 10.72 -24.46
C THR A 103 -7.67 11.70 -25.13
N SER A 104 -7.80 12.88 -24.53
CA SER A 104 -8.40 14.03 -25.23
C SER A 104 -7.53 14.33 -26.44
N ARG A 105 -7.94 13.82 -27.60
CA ARG A 105 -7.40 14.21 -28.90
C ARG A 105 -7.91 15.63 -29.12
N ARG A 106 -7.05 16.63 -28.88
CA ARG A 106 -7.24 18.01 -29.36
C ARG A 106 -7.64 17.92 -30.83
N ALA A 107 -8.87 18.32 -31.13
CA ALA A 107 -9.26 18.65 -32.49
C ALA A 107 -8.38 19.83 -32.92
N SER A 108 -7.51 19.55 -33.88
CA SER A 108 -6.76 20.56 -34.60
C SER A 108 -7.72 21.30 -35.54
N SER A 109 -7.49 22.61 -35.60
CA SER A 109 -8.09 23.65 -36.43
C SER A 109 -8.37 23.27 -37.88
#